data_AF-A0A6G3WWI8-F1
#
_entry.id   AF-A0A6G3WWI8-F1
#
_cell.length_a   1.000
_cell.length_b   1.000
_cell.length_c   1.000
_cell.angle_alpha   90.00
_cell.angle_beta   90.00
_cell.angle_gamma   90.00
#
_symmetry.space_group_name_H-M   'P 1'
#
loop_
_entity.id
_entity.type
_entity.pdbx_description
1 polymer ?
#
loop_
_entity_poly.entity_id
_entity_poly.type
_entity_poly.pdbx_seq_one_letter_code
_entity_poly.pdbx_strand_id
1 'polypeptide(L)'
;NMDFKNMLERERLESKKISKTQAVTSQIRDRELGEGNVHIGPSDYVAWLDDRKWAYVRLEGRAFGDVPLNLEYKLEVWDSPNSAGVIIDAVRAAKIAKDRGIG
;
A
#
# COMPACT_ATOMS: atom_id res chain seq x y z
N ASN A 1 18.76 -5.15 4.49
CA ASN A 1 17.53 -4.77 5.21
C ASN A 1 16.74 -6.05 5.54
N MET A 2 16.42 -6.29 6.82
CA MET A 2 15.96 -7.59 7.35
C MET A 2 14.44 -7.80 7.18
N ASP A 3 13.69 -6.75 6.84
CA ASP A 3 12.24 -6.83 6.56
C ASP A 3 11.92 -7.62 5.27
N PHE A 4 12.88 -7.74 4.35
CA PHE A 4 12.69 -8.34 3.03
C PHE A 4 12.96 -9.85 2.98
N LYS A 5 13.73 -10.42 3.91
CA LYS A 5 13.88 -11.88 4.03
C LYS A 5 12.57 -12.57 4.44
N ASN A 6 11.65 -11.81 5.04
CA ASN A 6 10.33 -12.28 5.45
C ASN A 6 9.28 -12.27 4.31
N MET A 7 9.64 -11.92 3.06
CA MET A 7 8.71 -11.91 1.91
C MET A 7 8.66 -13.24 1.12
N LEU A 8 9.48 -14.23 1.48
CA LEU A 8 9.43 -15.58 0.91
C LEU A 8 8.39 -16.50 1.59
N GLU A 9 7.74 -16.04 2.66
CA GLU A 9 6.64 -16.76 3.32
C GLU A 9 5.33 -16.57 2.56
N ARG A 10 4.87 -17.64 1.89
CA ARG A 10 3.60 -17.69 1.15
C ARG A 10 2.38 -17.29 1.99
N GLU A 11 2.38 -17.54 3.29
CA GLU A 11 1.26 -17.18 4.19
C GLU A 11 1.11 -15.66 4.40
N ARG A 12 2.20 -14.90 4.38
CA ARG A 12 2.16 -13.42 4.50
C ARG A 12 1.77 -12.71 3.21
N LEU A 13 1.97 -13.35 2.04
CA LEU A 13 1.54 -12.81 0.74
C LEU A 13 0.01 -12.69 0.66
N GLU A 14 -0.72 -13.68 1.15
CA GLU A 14 -2.19 -13.66 1.21
C GLU A 14 -2.69 -12.56 2.15
N SER A 15 -2.10 -12.44 3.36
CA SER A 15 -2.46 -11.40 4.32
C SER A 15 -2.21 -9.98 3.77
N LYS A 16 -1.10 -9.78 3.05
CA LYS A 16 -0.78 -8.51 2.39
C LYS A 16 -1.70 -8.21 1.21
N LYS A 17 -2.16 -9.24 0.49
CA LYS A 17 -3.13 -9.07 -0.59
C LYS A 17 -4.47 -8.57 -0.05
N ILE A 18 -4.98 -9.21 1.01
CA ILE A 18 -6.24 -8.80 1.66
C ILE A 18 -6.13 -7.37 2.19
N SER A 19 -5.08 -7.03 2.95
CA SER A 19 -4.94 -5.71 3.55
C SER A 19 -4.78 -4.59 2.51
N LYS A 20 -4.07 -4.83 1.40
CA LYS A 20 -3.93 -3.86 0.32
C LYS A 20 -5.20 -3.70 -0.49
N THR A 21 -5.92 -4.80 -0.75
CA THR A 21 -7.20 -4.74 -1.47
C THR A 21 -8.21 -3.93 -0.66
N GLN A 22 -8.33 -4.21 0.64
CA GLN A 22 -9.18 -3.43 1.54
C GLN A 22 -8.75 -1.97 1.67
N ALA A 23 -7.44 -1.69 1.68
CA ALA A 23 -6.95 -0.31 1.71
C ALA A 23 -7.41 0.50 0.50
N VAL A 24 -7.51 -0.10 -0.69
CA VAL A 24 -8.02 0.56 -1.90
C VAL A 24 -9.55 0.65 -1.90
N THR A 25 -10.25 -0.45 -1.63
CA THR A 25 -11.73 -0.47 -1.69
C THR A 25 -12.36 0.42 -0.62
N SER A 26 -11.74 0.55 0.57
CA SER A 26 -12.23 1.43 1.64
C SER A 26 -12.20 2.93 1.32
N GLN A 27 -11.41 3.35 0.33
CA GLN A 27 -11.39 4.75 -0.13
C GLN A 27 -12.58 5.08 -1.03
N ILE A 28 -13.21 4.07 -1.65
CA ILE A 28 -14.37 4.24 -2.53
C ILE A 28 -15.61 3.84 -1.75
N ARG A 29 -16.16 4.80 -0.99
CA ARG A 29 -17.30 4.55 -0.10
C ARG A 29 -18.64 4.48 -0.83
N ASP A 30 -18.75 5.19 -1.95
CA ASP A 30 -20.02 5.41 -2.64
C ASP A 30 -20.32 4.32 -3.69
N ARG A 31 -19.38 3.39 -3.91
CA ARG A 31 -19.53 2.33 -4.91
C ARG A 31 -18.67 1.13 -4.58
N GLU A 32 -19.28 -0.03 -4.56
CA GLU A 32 -18.56 -1.30 -4.47
C GLU A 32 -17.85 -1.57 -5.80
N LEU A 33 -16.53 -1.73 -5.73
CA LEU A 33 -15.74 -2.27 -6.84
C LEU A 33 -15.92 -3.79 -6.82
N GLY A 34 -16.64 -4.35 -7.79
CA GLY A 34 -16.77 -5.81 -7.91
C GLY A 34 -15.40 -6.49 -7.95
N GLU A 35 -15.31 -7.73 -7.43
CA GLU A 35 -14.04 -8.45 -7.22
C GLU A 35 -13.12 -8.52 -8.45
N GLY A 36 -13.69 -8.53 -9.66
CA GLY A 36 -12.92 -8.52 -10.92
C GLY A 36 -12.29 -7.18 -11.30
N ASN A 37 -12.66 -6.08 -10.62
CA ASN A 37 -12.17 -4.72 -10.93
C ASN A 37 -10.95 -4.33 -10.09
N VAL A 38 -10.54 -5.15 -9.12
CA VAL A 38 -9.36 -4.89 -8.29
C VAL A 38 -8.43 -6.07 -8.37
N HIS A 39 -7.26 -5.83 -8.97
CA HIS A 39 -6.17 -6.79 -8.99
C HIS A 39 -4.95 -6.17 -8.34
N ILE A 40 -4.49 -6.78 -7.24
CA ILE A 40 -3.25 -6.40 -6.58
C ILE A 40 -2.31 -7.60 -6.66
N GLY A 41 -1.26 -7.44 -7.47
CA GLY A 41 -0.25 -8.47 -7.67
C GLY A 41 0.60 -8.69 -6.41
N PRO A 42 1.23 -9.87 -6.32
CA PRO A 42 2.23 -10.13 -5.29
C PRO A 42 3.38 -9.11 -5.41
N SER A 43 3.95 -8.73 -4.28
CA SER A 43 5.14 -7.87 -4.28
C SER A 43 6.37 -8.77 -4.41
N ASP A 44 7.06 -8.71 -5.54
CA ASP A 44 8.29 -9.47 -5.78
C ASP A 44 9.53 -8.71 -5.31
N TYR A 45 10.58 -9.47 -5.00
CA TYR A 45 11.89 -8.94 -4.69
C TYR A 45 12.80 -9.01 -5.92
N VAL A 46 13.38 -7.86 -6.27
CA VAL A 46 14.34 -7.76 -7.37
C VAL A 46 15.63 -7.18 -6.81
N ALA A 47 16.68 -7.99 -6.75
CA ALA A 47 17.90 -7.69 -5.98
C ALA A 47 18.61 -6.39 -6.37
N TRP A 48 18.52 -5.96 -7.64
CA TRP A 48 19.14 -4.73 -8.10
C TRP A 48 18.38 -3.45 -7.74
N LEU A 49 17.18 -3.56 -7.15
CA LEU A 49 16.39 -2.40 -6.73
C LEU A 49 16.87 -1.83 -5.39
N ASP A 50 17.68 -2.59 -4.64
CA ASP A 50 18.17 -2.23 -3.31
C ASP A 50 17.02 -1.82 -2.36
N ASP A 51 16.99 -0.59 -1.83
CA ASP A 51 15.90 -0.09 -0.97
C ASP A 51 14.77 0.63 -1.74
N ARG A 52 14.80 0.58 -3.08
CA ARG A 52 13.78 1.21 -3.92
C ARG A 52 12.61 0.28 -4.15
N LYS A 53 11.42 0.81 -3.93
CA LYS A 53 10.15 0.16 -4.19
C LYS A 53 9.54 0.74 -5.45
N TRP A 54 9.22 -0.14 -6.39
CA TRP A 54 8.50 0.19 -7.62
C TRP A 54 7.06 -0.30 -7.53
N ALA A 55 6.11 0.57 -7.87
CA ALA A 55 4.71 0.21 -8.01
C ALA A 55 4.20 0.72 -9.34
N TYR A 56 3.67 -0.20 -10.15
CA TYR A 56 2.92 0.14 -11.35
C TYR A 56 1.44 0.11 -11.00
N VAL A 57 0.75 1.21 -11.27
CA VAL A 57 -0.67 1.34 -11.00
C VAL A 57 -1.37 1.74 -12.28
N ARG A 58 -2.42 0.98 -12.59
CA ARG A 58 -3.34 1.25 -13.68
C ARG A 58 -4.73 1.47 -13.12
N LEU A 59 -5.37 2.54 -13.57
CA LEU A 59 -6.73 2.92 -13.20
C LEU A 59 -7.53 3.14 -14.47
N GLU A 60 -8.69 2.51 -14.55
CA GLU A 60 -9.66 2.71 -15.63
C GLU A 60 -10.93 3.33 -15.07
N GLY A 61 -11.55 4.21 -15.84
CA GLY A 61 -12.76 4.91 -15.41
C GLY A 61 -13.48 5.58 -16.56
N ARG A 62 -14.46 6.41 -16.20
CA ARG A 62 -15.25 7.19 -17.16
C ARG A 62 -15.40 8.62 -16.67
N ALA A 63 -15.25 9.57 -17.57
CA ALA A 63 -15.44 10.99 -17.34
C ALA A 63 -16.90 11.41 -17.57
N PHE A 64 -17.14 12.72 -17.52
CA PHE A 64 -18.41 13.31 -17.94
C PHE A 64 -18.76 12.90 -19.38
N GLY A 65 -20.03 12.60 -19.62
CA GLY A 65 -20.51 12.15 -20.93
C GLY A 65 -20.13 10.71 -21.28
N ASP A 66 -19.85 9.86 -20.28
CA ASP A 66 -19.50 8.44 -20.43
C ASP A 66 -18.19 8.18 -21.19
N VAL A 67 -17.36 9.22 -21.37
CA VAL A 67 -16.09 9.14 -22.10
C VAL A 67 -15.09 8.27 -21.31
N PRO A 68 -14.53 7.21 -21.91
CA PRO A 68 -13.60 6.32 -21.21
C PRO A 68 -12.28 7.02 -20.87
N LEU A 69 -11.72 6.70 -19.70
CA LEU A 69 -10.43 7.18 -19.21
C LEU A 69 -9.54 5.99 -18.82
N ASN A 70 -8.25 6.11 -19.11
CA ASN A 70 -7.21 5.20 -18.63
C ASN A 70 -6.05 6.04 -18.09
N LEU A 71 -5.58 5.71 -16.89
CA LEU A 71 -4.41 6.31 -16.25
C LEU A 71 -3.44 5.19 -15.88
N GLU A 72 -2.19 5.34 -16.29
CA GLU A 72 -1.11 4.47 -15.88
C GLU A 72 0.01 5.32 -15.31
N TYR A 73 0.52 4.93 -14.15
CA TYR A 73 1.68 5.58 -13.55
C TYR A 73 2.60 4.58 -12.86
N LYS A 74 3.88 4.94 -12.84
CA LYS A 74 4.92 4.25 -12.09
C LYS A 74 5.31 5.12 -10.90
N LEU A 75 5.20 4.55 -9.70
CA LEU A 75 5.72 5.15 -8.48
C LEU A 75 7.05 4.49 -8.12
N GLU A 76 8.09 5.29 -7.94
CA GLU A 76 9.40 4.86 -7.44
C GLU A 76 9.71 5.63 -6.15
N VAL A 77 9.89 4.90 -5.05
CA VAL A 77 10.15 5.49 -3.73
C VAL A 77 11.22 4.70 -2.99
N TRP A 78 11.93 5.36 -2.08
CA TRP A 78 12.81 4.70 -1.11
C TRP A 78 11.97 4.25 0.09
N ASP A 79 11.98 2.95 0.42
CA ASP A 79 11.06 2.37 1.41
C ASP A 79 11.50 2.67 2.86
N SER A 80 12.80 2.61 3.15
CA SER A 80 13.32 2.82 4.50
C SER A 80 13.12 4.26 5.03
N PRO A 81 13.40 5.33 4.26
CA PRO A 81 13.13 6.70 4.73
C PRO A 81 11.64 6.98 4.95
N ASN A 82 10.76 6.43 4.09
CA ASN A 82 9.31 6.60 4.22
C ASN A 82 8.76 5.94 5.49
N SER A 83 9.25 4.74 5.82
CA SER A 83 8.78 4.01 7.00
C SER A 83 9.33 4.60 8.30
N ALA A 84 10.57 5.11 8.30
CA ALA A 84 11.20 5.69 9.48
C ALA A 84 10.41 6.87 10.06
N GLY A 85 9.88 7.76 9.22
CA GLY A 85 9.07 8.89 9.66
C GLY A 85 7.81 8.47 10.41
N VAL A 86 7.10 7.45 9.89
CA VAL A 86 5.87 6.91 10.50
C VAL A 86 6.15 6.33 11.89
N ILE A 87 7.28 5.64 12.07
CA ILE A 87 7.65 5.06 13.37
C ILE A 87 7.97 6.15 14.40
N ILE A 88 8.66 7.22 14.00
CA ILE A 88 8.94 8.36 14.89
C ILE A 88 7.64 8.98 15.39
N ASP A 89 6.68 9.20 14.48
CA ASP A 89 5.39 9.77 14.86
C ASP A 89 4.56 8.83 15.73
N ALA A 90 4.62 7.52 15.48
CA ALA A 90 3.96 6.53 16.33
C ALA A 90 4.49 6.56 17.77
N VAL A 91 5.82 6.64 17.96
CA VAL A 91 6.44 6.74 19.29
C VAL A 91 6.05 8.05 19.99
N ARG A 92 6.02 9.17 19.25
CA ARG A 92 5.61 10.47 19.80
C ARG A 92 4.13 10.44 20.21
N ALA A 93 3.26 9.87 19.39
CA ALA A 93 1.85 9.70 19.70
C ALA A 93 1.64 8.81 20.94
N ALA A 94 2.39 7.71 21.06
CA ALA A 94 2.35 6.84 22.24
C ALA A 94 2.78 7.58 23.52
N LYS A 95 3.80 8.45 23.43
CA LYS A 95 4.21 9.28 24.57
C LYS A 95 3.10 10.25 24.98
N ILE A 96 2.46 10.92 24.03
CA ILE A 96 1.33 11.82 24.30
C ILE A 96 0.16 11.07 24.94
N ALA A 97 -0.17 9.87 24.45
CA ALA A 97 -1.22 9.03 25.02
C ALA A 97 -0.92 8.64 26.47
N LYS A 98 0.33 8.22 26.74
CA LYS A 98 0.80 7.92 28.09
C LYS A 98 0.70 9.13 29.02
N ASP A 99 1.09 10.31 28.55
CA ASP A 99 1.01 11.56 29.33
C ASP A 99 -0.44 11.97 29.64
N ARG A 100 -1.39 11.53 28.80
CA ARG A 100 -2.83 11.73 28.98
C ARG A 100 -3.51 10.61 29.78
N GLY A 101 -2.75 9.61 30.25
CA GLY A 101 -3.30 8.47 30.98
C GLY A 101 -4.18 7.55 30.12
N ILE A 102 -3.96 7.52 28.80
CA ILE A 102 -4.67 6.65 27.86
C ILE A 102 -3.78 5.42 27.60
N GLY A 103 -4.19 4.25 28.10
CA GLY A 103 -3.46 2.99 27.95
C GLY A 103 -4.11 1.83 28.69
#